data_AF-A0A662RGE1-F1
#
_entry.id   AF-A0A662RGE1-F1
#
_cell.length_a   1.000
_cell.length_b   1.000
_cell.length_c   1.000
_cell.angle_alpha   90.00
_cell.angle_beta   90.00
_cell.angle_gamma   90.00
#
_symmetry.space_group_name_H-M   'P 1'
#
loop_
_entity.id
_entity.type
_entity.pdbx_description
1 polymer ?
#
loop_
_entity_poly.entity_id
_entity_poly.type
_entity_poly.pdbx_seq_one_letter_code
_entity_poly.pdbx_strand_id
1 'polypeptide(L)'
;MTRTGSENMDKPDPTDFGILDGISEVIATTRSDASTPNAAPIGIIRDRDRLCVQLFSGSHTRQNAAGTGKIVANIIHDPVMYVECTFEDPGPEAFEYPDGMDCPVLKRASAWILFECNQSKGNMFELTPIRGMIRDKPMLCINRGANSVIEALVHATRYRLNGDARYLDLIRHYDKIVQRCGGSAEKEAIARLKEIMEIR
;
A
#
# COMPACT_ATOMS: atom_id res chain seq x y z
N MET A 1 -26.03 -13.86 -10.75
CA MET A 1 -26.49 -12.71 -9.94
C MET A 1 -25.46 -12.48 -8.85
N THR A 2 -24.38 -11.77 -9.16
CA THR A 2 -23.38 -11.33 -8.19
C THR A 2 -23.98 -10.14 -7.44
N ARG A 3 -24.15 -10.25 -6.13
CA ARG A 3 -24.46 -9.10 -5.27
C ARG A 3 -23.28 -8.13 -5.37
N THR A 4 -23.39 -7.13 -6.22
CA THR A 4 -22.60 -5.88 -6.13
C THR A 4 -23.25 -5.04 -5.05
N GLY A 5 -23.05 -5.44 -3.79
CA GLY A 5 -23.45 -4.65 -2.63
C GLY A 5 -22.20 -3.95 -2.11
N SER A 6 -22.19 -2.63 -2.14
CA SER A 6 -21.20 -1.87 -1.38
C SER A 6 -21.41 -2.15 0.10
N GLU A 7 -20.41 -2.70 0.77
CA GLU A 7 -20.48 -3.00 2.21
C GLU A 7 -19.82 -1.86 2.98
N ASN A 8 -20.62 -1.07 3.69
CA ASN A 8 -20.15 -0.06 4.65
C ASN A 8 -19.86 -0.75 5.99
N MET A 9 -18.69 -0.49 6.56
CA MET A 9 -18.19 -1.15 7.76
C MET A 9 -17.66 -0.13 8.77
N ASP A 10 -18.12 -0.22 10.02
CA ASP A 10 -17.54 0.50 11.14
C ASP A 10 -16.41 -0.34 11.77
N LYS A 11 -15.26 0.28 12.04
CA LYS A 11 -14.04 -0.37 12.55
C LYS A 11 -13.69 -1.65 11.78
N PRO A 12 -13.51 -1.57 10.44
CA PRO A 12 -13.26 -2.76 9.62
C PRO A 12 -11.95 -3.47 9.99
N ASP A 13 -11.91 -4.78 9.76
CA ASP A 13 -10.64 -5.51 9.72
C ASP A 13 -9.89 -5.13 8.42
N PRO A 14 -8.65 -4.63 8.49
CA PRO A 14 -7.87 -4.30 7.30
C PRO A 14 -7.66 -5.49 6.34
N THR A 15 -7.73 -6.74 6.82
CA THR A 15 -7.63 -7.93 5.96
C THR A 15 -8.75 -8.00 4.93
N ASP A 16 -9.96 -7.54 5.26
CA ASP A 16 -11.10 -7.53 4.34
C ASP A 16 -10.87 -6.62 3.11
N PHE A 17 -9.92 -5.68 3.24
CA PHE A 17 -9.52 -4.72 2.22
C PHE A 17 -8.21 -5.09 1.53
N GLY A 18 -7.66 -6.28 1.83
CA GLY A 18 -6.41 -6.76 1.25
C GLY A 18 -5.14 -6.18 1.88
N ILE A 19 -5.24 -5.52 3.04
CA ILE A 19 -4.07 -5.05 3.80
C ILE A 19 -3.54 -6.21 4.65
N LEU A 20 -2.58 -6.94 4.12
CA LEU A 20 -1.94 -8.10 4.76
C LEU A 20 -0.58 -7.73 5.38
N ASP A 21 0.02 -8.67 6.13
CA ASP A 21 1.37 -8.52 6.69
C ASP A 21 2.39 -8.11 5.62
N GLY A 22 3.29 -7.20 5.98
CA GLY A 22 4.23 -6.56 5.05
C GLY A 22 3.80 -5.13 4.71
N ILE A 23 4.06 -4.71 3.47
CA ILE A 23 3.73 -3.36 2.99
C ILE A 23 2.69 -3.45 1.88
N SER A 24 1.52 -2.87 2.14
CA SER A 24 0.46 -2.68 1.17
C SER A 24 0.58 -1.30 0.53
N GLU A 25 0.86 -1.26 -0.77
CA GLU A 25 0.94 -0.03 -1.54
C GLU A 25 -0.47 0.46 -1.89
N VAL A 26 -0.81 1.67 -1.44
CA VAL A 26 -2.14 2.29 -1.61
C VAL A 26 -1.97 3.73 -2.07
N ILE A 27 -3.05 4.38 -2.51
CA ILE A 27 -3.07 5.83 -2.67
C ILE A 27 -3.76 6.43 -1.45
N ALA A 28 -3.02 7.16 -0.63
CA ALA A 28 -3.58 7.84 0.51
C ALA A 28 -4.23 9.15 0.10
N THR A 29 -5.42 9.41 0.61
CA THR A 29 -6.05 10.71 0.55
C THR A 29 -6.09 11.36 1.92
N THR A 30 -5.80 12.66 1.94
CA THR A 30 -5.84 13.53 3.12
C THR A 30 -6.43 14.87 2.73
N ARG A 31 -6.63 15.76 3.70
CA ARG A 31 -7.01 17.15 3.43
C ARG A 31 -6.22 18.13 4.26
N SER A 32 -6.07 19.34 3.75
CA SER A 32 -5.59 20.47 4.53
C SER A 32 -6.68 20.99 5.48
N ASP A 33 -6.29 21.90 6.39
CA ASP A 33 -7.23 22.63 7.24
C ASP A 33 -8.20 23.49 6.42
N ALA A 34 -7.77 23.97 5.25
CA ALA A 34 -8.60 24.67 4.27
C ALA A 34 -9.50 23.74 3.43
N SER A 35 -9.59 22.45 3.80
CA SER A 35 -10.37 21.42 3.12
C SER A 35 -9.94 21.12 1.67
N THR A 36 -8.72 21.47 1.30
CA THR A 36 -8.13 21.09 0.01
C THR A 36 -7.76 19.61 0.04
N PRO A 37 -8.29 18.77 -0.87
CA PRO A 37 -7.93 17.36 -0.93
C PRO A 37 -6.50 17.18 -1.47
N ASN A 38 -5.85 16.10 -1.04
CA ASN A 38 -4.53 15.67 -1.49
C ASN A 38 -4.56 14.15 -1.69
N ALA A 39 -3.91 13.65 -2.74
CA ALA A 39 -3.69 12.21 -2.97
C ALA A 39 -2.21 11.93 -3.17
N ALA A 40 -1.68 10.86 -2.56
CA ALA A 40 -0.31 10.42 -2.80
C ALA A 40 -0.13 8.92 -2.52
N PRO A 41 0.65 8.18 -3.32
CA PRO A 41 1.01 6.81 -3.00
C PRO A 41 1.78 6.70 -1.68
N ILE A 42 1.37 5.76 -0.83
CA ILE A 42 2.07 5.41 0.41
C ILE A 42 2.05 3.89 0.63
N GLY A 43 2.97 3.41 1.45
CA GLY A 43 2.98 2.04 1.94
C GLY A 43 2.40 1.94 3.35
N ILE A 44 1.30 1.22 3.52
CA ILE A 44 0.80 0.81 4.84
C ILE A 44 1.59 -0.40 5.29
N ILE A 45 2.28 -0.26 6.41
CA ILE A 45 3.04 -1.33 7.06
C ILE A 45 2.10 -2.03 8.03
N ARG A 46 1.93 -3.34 7.82
CA ARG A 46 1.27 -4.23 8.77
C ARG A 46 2.26 -5.24 9.33
N ASP A 47 2.30 -5.34 10.65
CA ASP A 47 3.05 -6.34 11.39
C ASP A 47 2.13 -6.89 12.48
N ARG A 48 1.49 -8.04 12.19
CA ARG A 48 0.42 -8.63 13.02
C ARG A 48 -0.74 -7.64 13.19
N ASP A 49 -0.94 -7.13 14.40
CA ASP A 49 -1.99 -6.20 14.77
C ASP A 49 -1.55 -4.73 14.64
N ARG A 50 -0.26 -4.47 14.42
CA ARG A 50 0.25 -3.10 14.28
C ARG A 50 0.07 -2.62 12.84
N LEU A 51 -0.57 -1.47 12.68
CA LEU A 51 -0.68 -0.74 11.42
C LEU A 51 0.00 0.61 11.54
N CYS A 52 0.88 0.92 10.61
CA CYS A 52 1.53 2.22 10.58
C CYS A 52 1.93 2.64 9.17
N VAL A 53 2.18 3.94 8.99
CA VAL A 53 2.74 4.51 7.77
C VAL A 53 3.96 5.35 8.11
N GLN A 54 4.97 5.31 7.25
CA GLN A 54 6.12 6.20 7.34
C GLN A 54 5.97 7.30 6.28
N LEU A 55 5.69 8.53 6.72
CA LEU A 55 5.44 9.66 5.82
C LEU A 55 6.64 10.59 5.76
N PHE A 56 7.09 10.95 4.55
CA PHE A 56 8.27 11.79 4.36
C PHE A 56 8.07 13.22 4.89
N SER A 57 9.11 13.73 5.56
CA SER A 57 9.18 15.13 5.98
C SER A 57 9.02 16.06 4.78
N GLY A 58 8.14 17.06 4.90
CA GLY A 58 7.85 18.02 3.82
C GLY A 58 6.73 17.61 2.86
N SER A 59 6.18 16.39 2.94
CA SER A 59 5.02 16.00 2.12
C SER A 59 3.72 16.60 2.66
N HIS A 60 2.81 16.95 1.74
CA HIS A 60 1.44 17.37 2.08
C HIS A 60 0.70 16.29 2.88
N THR A 61 0.83 15.02 2.49
CA THR A 61 0.24 13.88 3.22
C THR A 61 0.65 13.87 4.70
N ARG A 62 1.94 14.08 5.00
CA ARG A 62 2.43 14.15 6.39
C ARG A 62 1.87 15.37 7.13
N GLN A 63 1.89 16.54 6.50
CA GLN A 63 1.38 17.77 7.11
C GLN A 63 -0.11 17.64 7.46
N ASN A 64 -0.90 17.13 6.51
CA ASN A 64 -2.32 16.91 6.67
C ASN A 64 -2.62 15.83 7.72
N ALA A 65 -1.89 14.72 7.73
CA ALA A 65 -2.03 13.67 8.73
C ALA A 65 -1.74 14.18 10.14
N ALA A 66 -0.69 14.99 10.31
CA ALA A 66 -0.34 15.59 11.60
C ALA A 66 -1.35 16.65 12.05
N GLY A 67 -1.92 17.43 11.13
CA GLY A 67 -2.90 18.48 11.45
C GLY A 67 -4.30 17.94 11.73
N THR A 68 -4.75 16.96 10.94
CA THR A 68 -6.14 16.46 10.98
C THR A 68 -6.31 15.15 11.74
N GLY A 69 -5.23 14.40 11.97
CA GLY A 69 -5.29 13.08 12.60
C GLY A 69 -6.01 12.02 11.76
N LYS A 70 -6.17 12.24 10.45
CA LYS A 70 -6.91 11.33 9.55
C LYS A 70 -6.16 11.05 8.26
N ILE A 71 -6.22 9.79 7.81
CA ILE A 71 -5.74 9.33 6.50
C ILE A 71 -6.75 8.34 5.94
N VAL A 72 -7.09 8.47 4.66
CA VAL A 72 -7.87 7.46 3.94
C VAL A 72 -6.94 6.66 3.04
N ALA A 73 -6.96 5.34 3.13
CA ALA A 73 -6.30 4.45 2.19
C ALA A 73 -7.25 4.07 1.06
N ASN A 74 -6.89 4.35 -0.19
CA ASN A 74 -7.66 3.97 -1.36
C ASN A 74 -6.97 2.79 -2.05
N ILE A 75 -7.70 1.70 -2.22
CA ILE A 75 -7.20 0.47 -2.81
C ILE A 75 -7.48 0.58 -4.31
N ILE A 76 -6.41 0.76 -5.07
CA ILE A 76 -6.42 1.04 -6.52
C ILE A 76 -5.40 0.12 -7.18
N HIS A 77 -5.78 -0.46 -8.32
CA HIS A 77 -4.91 -1.33 -9.12
C HIS A 77 -4.49 -0.70 -10.46
N ASP A 78 -5.03 0.49 -10.77
CA ASP A 78 -4.62 1.23 -11.96
C ASP A 78 -3.24 1.86 -11.75
N PRO A 79 -2.19 1.41 -12.47
CA PRO A 79 -0.86 2.00 -12.35
C PRO A 79 -0.81 3.46 -12.81
N VAL A 80 -1.71 3.91 -13.69
CA VAL A 80 -1.74 5.31 -14.15
C VAL A 80 -2.05 6.25 -13.00
N MET A 81 -3.02 5.90 -12.14
CA MET A 81 -3.33 6.66 -10.93
C MET A 81 -2.13 6.79 -9.98
N TYR A 82 -1.26 5.77 -9.88
CA TYR A 82 -0.05 5.88 -9.06
C TYR A 82 0.93 6.90 -9.63
N VAL A 83 1.06 6.99 -10.95
CA VAL A 83 1.91 7.99 -11.60
C VAL A 83 1.33 9.39 -11.41
N GLU A 84 0.05 9.56 -11.74
CA GLU A 84 -0.67 10.83 -11.61
C GLU A 84 -0.58 11.35 -10.17
N CYS A 85 -0.98 10.54 -9.17
CA CYS A 85 -0.90 10.96 -7.76
C CYS A 85 0.52 11.06 -7.19
N THR A 86 1.57 10.67 -7.92
CA THR A 86 2.97 10.87 -7.48
C THR A 86 3.48 12.24 -7.91
N PHE A 87 3.13 12.67 -9.12
CA PHE A 87 3.75 13.83 -9.78
C PHE A 87 2.78 14.99 -10.01
N GLU A 88 1.48 14.75 -9.88
CA GLU A 88 0.41 15.71 -10.12
C GLU A 88 -0.57 15.72 -8.94
N ASP A 89 -1.30 16.82 -8.82
CA ASP A 89 -2.42 16.92 -7.89
C ASP A 89 -3.72 16.63 -8.65
N PRO A 90 -4.43 15.51 -8.35
CA PRO A 90 -5.70 15.23 -8.99
C PRO A 90 -6.70 16.37 -8.76
N GLY A 91 -7.49 16.70 -9.78
CA GLY A 91 -8.52 17.73 -9.67
C GLY A 91 -9.66 17.31 -8.71
N PRO A 92 -10.49 18.27 -8.26
CA PRO A 92 -11.61 18.01 -7.34
C PRO A 92 -12.57 16.91 -7.82
N GLU A 93 -12.71 16.74 -9.14
CA GLU A 93 -13.54 15.73 -9.78
C GLU A 93 -13.10 14.29 -9.51
N ALA A 94 -11.83 14.06 -9.17
CA ALA A 94 -11.30 12.75 -8.82
C ALA A 94 -11.78 12.27 -7.44
N PHE A 95 -12.22 13.20 -6.59
CA PHE A 95 -12.60 12.95 -5.21
C PHE A 95 -14.11 12.91 -5.01
N GLU A 96 -14.52 12.18 -3.98
CA GLU A 96 -15.85 12.22 -3.38
C GLU A 96 -15.76 12.20 -1.85
N TYR A 97 -16.89 12.51 -1.21
CA TYR A 97 -17.01 12.62 0.25
C TYR A 97 -18.17 11.74 0.73
N PRO A 98 -17.96 10.42 0.88
CA PRO A 98 -19.01 9.47 1.20
C PRO A 98 -19.75 9.82 2.49
N ASP A 99 -21.08 9.76 2.46
CA ASP A 99 -21.97 9.96 3.62
C ASP A 99 -21.67 11.24 4.44
N GLY A 100 -21.30 12.33 3.75
CA GLY A 100 -21.01 13.62 4.37
C GLY A 100 -19.72 13.67 5.19
N MET A 101 -18.85 12.67 5.03
CA MET A 101 -17.53 12.62 5.65
C MET A 101 -16.66 13.82 5.20
N ASP A 102 -15.87 14.37 6.11
CA ASP A 102 -14.95 15.47 5.82
C ASP A 102 -13.65 15.02 5.16
N CYS A 103 -13.43 13.71 5.01
CA CYS A 103 -12.26 13.12 4.37
C CYS A 103 -12.52 12.78 2.90
N PRO A 104 -11.65 13.20 1.97
CA PRO A 104 -11.80 12.85 0.57
C PRO A 104 -11.46 11.38 0.31
N VAL A 105 -12.18 10.75 -0.60
CA VAL A 105 -11.97 9.39 -1.12
C VAL A 105 -11.85 9.47 -2.64
N LEU A 106 -11.02 8.63 -3.27
CA LEU A 106 -10.95 8.56 -4.72
C LEU A 106 -12.14 7.79 -5.30
N LYS A 107 -12.81 8.38 -6.30
CA LYS A 107 -13.94 7.73 -7.00
C LYS A 107 -13.54 6.42 -7.69
N ARG A 108 -12.27 6.33 -8.10
CA ARG A 108 -11.70 5.16 -8.79
C ARG A 108 -11.23 4.06 -7.83
N ALA A 109 -11.32 4.27 -6.51
CA ALA A 109 -10.98 3.26 -5.52
C ALA A 109 -12.01 2.12 -5.56
N SER A 110 -11.55 0.87 -5.65
CA SER A 110 -12.45 -0.29 -5.54
C SER A 110 -12.75 -0.62 -4.07
N ALA A 111 -11.94 -0.14 -3.14
CA ALA A 111 -12.26 -0.08 -1.72
C ALA A 111 -11.50 1.07 -1.04
N TRP A 112 -11.98 1.51 0.12
CA TRP A 112 -11.26 2.49 0.95
C TRP A 112 -11.43 2.24 2.44
N ILE A 113 -10.43 2.62 3.23
CA ILE A 113 -10.49 2.63 4.70
C ILE A 113 -10.07 4.00 5.21
N LEU A 114 -10.91 4.62 6.02
CA LEU A 114 -10.55 5.76 6.86
C LEU A 114 -9.86 5.27 8.13
N PHE A 115 -8.69 5.85 8.39
CA PHE A 115 -7.93 5.67 9.61
C PHE A 115 -7.87 6.96 10.43
N GLU A 116 -7.96 6.78 11.74
CA GLU A 116 -7.40 7.71 12.71
C GLU A 116 -5.89 7.49 12.72
N CYS A 117 -5.11 8.56 12.67
CA CYS A 117 -3.66 8.47 12.66
C CYS A 117 -3.00 9.33 13.74
N ASN A 118 -2.04 8.74 14.45
CA ASN A 118 -1.30 9.42 15.52
C ASN A 118 0.19 9.29 15.27
N GLN A 119 0.91 10.42 15.32
CA GLN A 119 2.36 10.42 15.15
C GLN A 119 3.03 9.79 16.37
N SER A 120 3.65 8.61 16.20
CA SER A 120 4.26 7.89 17.32
C SER A 120 5.74 8.22 17.49
N LYS A 121 6.52 8.27 16.39
CA LYS A 121 7.95 8.63 16.43
C LYS A 121 8.44 9.15 15.09
N GLY A 122 9.00 10.37 15.09
CA GLY A 122 9.65 10.94 13.90
C GLY A 122 8.68 11.07 12.72
N ASN A 123 8.82 10.19 11.74
CA ASN A 123 7.98 10.15 10.54
C ASN A 123 6.96 9.01 10.53
N MET A 124 6.83 8.28 11.64
CA MET A 124 5.91 7.16 11.79
C MET A 124 4.57 7.62 12.36
N PHE A 125 3.48 7.15 11.76
CA PHE A 125 2.11 7.35 12.22
C PHE A 125 1.46 5.98 12.42
N GLU A 126 0.92 5.75 13.61
CA GLU A 126 0.09 4.58 13.92
C GLU A 126 -1.33 4.81 13.38
N LEU A 127 -1.93 3.75 12.83
CA LEU A 127 -3.23 3.80 12.17
C LEU A 127 -4.26 2.95 12.92
N THR A 128 -5.44 3.53 13.17
CA THR A 128 -6.59 2.82 13.74
C THR A 128 -7.76 2.89 12.76
N PRO A 129 -8.27 1.74 12.24
CA PRO A 129 -9.41 1.75 11.32
C PRO A 129 -10.66 2.32 12.00
N ILE A 130 -11.30 3.29 11.34
CA ILE A 130 -12.55 3.90 11.83
C ILE A 130 -13.72 3.39 11.01
N ARG A 131 -13.56 3.40 9.69
CA ARG A 131 -14.63 3.13 8.73
C ARG A 131 -14.05 2.66 7.41
N GLY A 132 -14.77 1.81 6.69
CA GLY A 132 -14.38 1.45 5.32
C GLY A 132 -15.57 1.08 4.46
N MET A 133 -15.33 1.06 3.16
CA MET A 133 -16.30 0.61 2.17
C MET A 133 -15.59 -0.21 1.09
N ILE A 134 -16.15 -1.38 0.80
CA ILE A 134 -15.74 -2.19 -0.34
C ILE A 134 -16.76 -1.98 -1.46
N ARG A 135 -16.31 -1.50 -2.62
CA ARG A 135 -17.15 -1.36 -3.83
C ARG A 135 -17.09 -2.62 -4.69
N ASP A 136 -15.89 -3.17 -4.88
CA ASP A 136 -15.63 -4.37 -5.68
C ASP A 136 -14.81 -5.41 -4.90
N LYS A 137 -15.15 -6.70 -5.01
CA LYS A 137 -14.39 -7.84 -4.43
C LYS A 137 -13.87 -8.78 -5.54
N PRO A 138 -12.77 -9.53 -5.32
CA PRO A 138 -11.83 -9.49 -4.20
C PRO A 138 -10.67 -8.50 -4.43
N MET A 139 -10.15 -7.88 -3.36
CA MET A 139 -9.05 -6.91 -3.44
C MET A 139 -7.85 -7.38 -2.62
N LEU A 140 -6.71 -7.63 -3.26
CA LEU A 140 -5.42 -7.68 -2.58
C LEU A 140 -4.67 -6.40 -2.91
N CYS A 141 -4.16 -5.69 -1.90
CA CYS A 141 -3.30 -4.53 -2.15
C CYS A 141 -2.06 -4.95 -2.94
N ILE A 142 -1.52 -4.01 -3.72
CA ILE A 142 -0.23 -4.23 -4.39
C ILE A 142 0.83 -4.41 -3.31
N ASN A 143 1.54 -5.54 -3.34
CA ASN A 143 2.68 -5.81 -2.46
C ASN A 143 3.93 -6.04 -3.30
N ARG A 144 4.93 -5.15 -3.16
CA ARG A 144 6.17 -5.24 -3.94
C ARG A 144 7.04 -6.43 -3.57
N GLY A 145 6.93 -6.95 -2.35
CA GLY A 145 7.61 -8.17 -1.94
C GLY A 145 7.12 -9.36 -2.76
N ALA A 146 5.81 -9.54 -2.89
CA ALA A 146 5.23 -10.61 -3.70
C ALA A 146 5.68 -10.52 -5.17
N ASN A 147 5.62 -9.32 -5.76
CA ASN A 147 6.09 -9.08 -7.13
C ASN A 147 7.59 -9.39 -7.29
N SER A 148 8.39 -9.02 -6.27
CA SER A 148 9.85 -9.22 -6.27
C SER A 148 10.26 -10.69 -6.18
N VAL A 149 9.48 -11.54 -5.50
CA VAL A 149 9.71 -13.00 -5.52
C VAL A 149 9.58 -13.53 -6.95
N ILE A 150 8.54 -13.13 -7.67
CA ILE A 150 8.33 -13.56 -9.06
C ILE A 150 9.47 -13.08 -9.97
N GLU A 151 9.86 -11.81 -9.85
CA GLU A 151 10.99 -11.27 -10.62
C GLU A 151 12.32 -11.98 -10.31
N ALA A 152 12.58 -12.27 -9.03
CA ALA A 152 13.77 -13.02 -8.62
C ALA A 152 13.80 -14.44 -9.26
N LEU A 153 12.66 -15.12 -9.36
CA LEU A 153 12.56 -16.43 -10.01
C LEU A 153 12.83 -16.35 -11.53
N VAL A 154 12.37 -15.29 -12.20
CA VAL A 154 12.69 -15.06 -13.62
C VAL A 154 14.20 -14.90 -13.80
N HIS A 155 14.87 -14.14 -12.93
CA HIS A 155 16.32 -13.99 -13.00
C HIS A 155 17.08 -15.26 -12.62
N ALA A 156 16.56 -16.04 -11.67
CA ALA A 156 17.13 -17.32 -11.28
C ALA A 156 17.15 -18.33 -12.43
N THR A 157 16.06 -18.43 -13.18
CA THR A 157 16.00 -19.33 -14.34
C THR A 157 16.96 -18.88 -15.45
N ARG A 158 17.05 -17.58 -15.72
CA ARG A 158 18.01 -17.02 -16.68
C ARG A 158 19.47 -17.27 -16.26
N TYR A 159 19.80 -17.10 -14.98
CA TYR A 159 21.11 -17.43 -14.44
C TYR A 159 21.47 -18.90 -14.67
N ARG A 160 20.55 -19.84 -14.39
CA ARG A 160 20.79 -21.27 -14.63
C ARG A 160 21.05 -21.61 -16.09
N LEU A 161 20.49 -20.85 -17.03
CA LEU A 161 20.65 -21.08 -18.46
C LEU A 161 21.99 -20.59 -19.02
N ASN A 162 22.47 -19.43 -18.56
CA ASN A 162 23.64 -18.78 -19.19
C ASN A 162 24.77 -18.41 -18.23
N GLY A 163 24.62 -18.61 -16.91
CA GLY A 163 25.64 -18.35 -15.90
C GLY A 163 25.97 -16.86 -15.69
N ASP A 164 25.22 -15.93 -16.26
CA ASP A 164 25.52 -14.50 -16.21
C ASP A 164 25.30 -13.92 -14.80
N ALA A 165 26.39 -13.52 -14.14
CA ALA A 165 26.41 -13.07 -12.76
C ALA A 165 25.50 -11.85 -12.48
N ARG A 166 25.17 -11.03 -13.49
CA ARG A 166 24.26 -9.88 -13.30
C ARG A 166 22.88 -10.29 -12.76
N TYR A 167 22.45 -11.52 -13.04
CA TYR A 167 21.19 -12.04 -12.52
C TYR A 167 21.25 -12.32 -11.02
N LEU A 168 22.41 -12.66 -10.48
CA LEU A 168 22.61 -12.76 -9.03
C LEU A 168 22.46 -11.39 -8.36
N ASP A 169 22.98 -10.33 -8.98
CA ASP A 169 22.81 -8.97 -8.48
C ASP A 169 21.34 -8.54 -8.48
N LEU A 170 20.59 -8.90 -9.52
CA LEU A 170 19.15 -8.66 -9.60
C LEU A 170 18.38 -9.46 -8.54
N ILE A 171 18.72 -10.72 -8.30
CA ILE A 171 18.13 -11.52 -7.22
C ILE A 171 18.40 -10.87 -5.87
N ARG A 172 19.63 -10.42 -5.61
CA ARG A 172 19.99 -9.69 -4.38
C ARG A 172 19.23 -8.37 -4.25
N HIS A 173 18.99 -7.68 -5.36
CA HIS A 173 18.18 -6.46 -5.38
C HIS A 173 16.73 -6.75 -4.96
N TYR A 174 16.11 -7.76 -5.56
CA TYR A 174 14.74 -8.16 -5.24
C TYR A 174 14.60 -8.72 -3.82
N ASP A 175 15.60 -9.45 -3.31
CA ASP A 175 15.65 -9.87 -1.90
C ASP A 175 15.54 -8.66 -0.95
N LYS A 176 16.27 -7.56 -1.20
CA LYS A 176 16.14 -6.34 -0.39
C LYS A 176 14.72 -5.78 -0.38
N ILE A 177 14.00 -5.86 -1.51
CA ILE A 177 12.60 -5.41 -1.60
C ILE A 177 11.70 -6.38 -0.82
N VAL A 178 11.89 -7.69 -0.94
CA VAL A 178 11.14 -8.70 -0.17
C VAL A 178 11.34 -8.50 1.32
N GLN A 179 12.57 -8.27 1.80
CA GLN A 179 12.81 -8.05 3.22
C GLN A 179 12.08 -6.81 3.76
N ARG A 180 11.93 -5.78 2.92
CA ARG A 180 11.27 -4.52 3.29
C ARG A 180 9.74 -4.61 3.19
N CYS A 181 9.22 -5.20 2.11
CA CYS A 181 7.81 -5.09 1.72
C CYS A 181 7.02 -6.41 1.88
N GLY A 182 7.70 -7.55 1.89
CA GLY A 182 7.05 -8.86 1.94
C GLY A 182 6.57 -9.24 3.35
N GLY A 183 5.53 -10.06 3.38
CA GLY A 183 5.08 -10.77 4.57
C GLY A 183 5.97 -11.98 4.89
N SER A 184 5.49 -12.84 5.80
CA SER A 184 6.19 -14.08 6.17
C SER A 184 6.38 -15.02 4.98
N ALA A 185 5.34 -15.19 4.16
CA ALA A 185 5.36 -16.08 3.00
C ALA A 185 6.39 -15.65 1.94
N GLU A 186 6.47 -14.35 1.61
CA GLU A 186 7.45 -13.86 0.64
C GLU A 186 8.88 -14.01 1.14
N LYS A 187 9.10 -13.75 2.44
CA LYS A 187 10.42 -13.91 3.09
C LYS A 187 10.87 -15.37 3.11
N GLU A 188 9.95 -16.30 3.35
CA GLU A 188 10.23 -17.74 3.22
C GLU A 188 10.56 -18.11 1.78
N ALA A 189 9.78 -17.63 0.81
CA ALA A 189 9.98 -17.93 -0.61
C ALA A 189 11.35 -17.47 -1.11
N ILE A 190 11.79 -16.25 -0.78
CA ILE A 190 13.11 -15.75 -1.20
C ILE A 190 14.25 -16.48 -0.49
N ALA A 191 14.07 -16.85 0.79
CA ALA A 191 15.06 -17.64 1.52
C ALA A 191 15.24 -19.01 0.86
N ARG A 192 14.14 -19.67 0.47
CA ARG A 192 14.16 -20.94 -0.24
C ARG A 192 14.79 -20.84 -1.62
N LEU A 193 14.54 -19.75 -2.36
CA LEU A 193 15.22 -19.50 -3.63
C LEU A 193 16.74 -19.41 -3.43
N LYS A 194 17.18 -18.63 -2.44
CA LYS A 194 18.60 -18.45 -2.13
C LYS A 194 19.28 -19.76 -1.75
N GLU A 195 18.62 -20.61 -0.97
CA GLU A 195 19.09 -21.96 -0.65
C GLU A 195 19.27 -22.82 -1.92
N ILE A 196 18.24 -22.89 -2.77
CA ILE A 196 18.24 -23.66 -4.03
C ILE A 196 19.32 -23.18 -5.01
N MET A 197 19.71 -21.92 -4.94
CA MET A 197 20.74 -21.31 -5.79
C MET A 197 22.10 -21.17 -5.12
N GLU A 198 22.24 -21.59 -3.86
CA GLU A 198 23.46 -21.43 -3.06
C GLU A 198 23.93 -19.97 -2.96
N ILE A 199 22.99 -19.02 -2.97
CA ILE A 199 23.24 -17.58 -2.86
C ILE A 199 23.25 -17.19 -1.38
N ARG A 200 24.41 -16.77 -0.87
CA ARG A 200 24.54 -16.16 0.46
C ARG A 200 23.89 -14.78 0.50
#